data_AF-A0A3B9G7D7-F1
#
_entry.id   AF-A0A3B9G7D7-F1
#
_cell.length_a   1.000
_cell.length_b   1.000
_cell.length_c   1.000
_cell.angle_alpha   90.00
_cell.angle_beta   90.00
_cell.angle_gamma   90.00
#
_symmetry.space_group_name_H-M   'P 1'
#
loop_
_entity.id
_entity.type
_entity.pdbx_description
1 polymer ?
#
loop_
_entity_poly.entity_id
_entity_poly.type
_entity_poly.pdbx_seq_one_letter_code
_entity_poly.pdbx_strand_id
1 'polypeptide(L)'
;MFRNAFITILTCLIFVSCERRSDVEIANEENILIIGNSGEPKGLDPHLVSGVLESNIIRALFEGLCVEDPDKDSSSLPGVAKKWTPNEDSTEWIFELNPEAKWSDGVPVTAHDFVFSYRRLLSPDPNWPAEYAEMLYF
;
A
#
# COMPACT_ATOMS: atom_id res chain seq x y z
N MET A 1 12.68 -17.84 -62.50
CA MET A 1 11.44 -17.47 -61.78
C MET A 1 11.36 -18.06 -60.37
N PHE A 2 11.63 -19.37 -60.18
CA PHE A 2 11.56 -20.04 -58.86
C PHE A 2 12.52 -19.52 -57.77
N ARG A 3 13.73 -19.05 -58.13
CA ARG A 3 14.73 -18.57 -57.15
C ARG A 3 14.34 -17.26 -56.46
N ASN A 4 13.64 -16.37 -57.16
CA ASN A 4 13.18 -15.11 -56.58
C ASN A 4 11.94 -15.32 -55.69
N ALA A 5 11.05 -16.23 -56.07
CA ALA A 5 9.90 -16.61 -55.25
C ALA A 5 10.32 -17.24 -53.90
N PHE A 6 11.38 -18.06 -53.90
CA PHE A 6 11.90 -18.68 -52.67
C PHE A 6 12.53 -17.65 -51.72
N ILE A 7 13.27 -16.67 -52.26
CA ILE A 7 13.85 -15.58 -51.45
C ILE A 7 12.73 -14.70 -50.88
N THR A 8 11.70 -14.34 -51.67
CA THR A 8 10.57 -13.52 -51.17
C THR A 8 9.76 -14.23 -50.08
N ILE A 9 9.53 -15.54 -50.18
CA ILE A 9 8.85 -16.33 -49.15
C ILE A 9 9.68 -16.40 -47.86
N LEU A 10 11.00 -16.59 -47.98
CA LEU A 10 11.90 -16.63 -46.83
C LEU A 10 11.98 -15.26 -46.12
N THR A 11 11.94 -14.16 -46.86
CA THR A 11 11.91 -12.80 -46.29
C THR A 11 10.58 -12.51 -45.58
N CYS A 12 9.44 -12.97 -46.12
CA CYS A 12 8.14 -12.84 -45.44
C CYS A 12 8.06 -13.68 -44.15
N LEU A 13 8.73 -14.83 -44.09
CA LEU A 13 8.77 -15.68 -42.88
C LEU A 13 9.58 -15.05 -41.73
N ILE A 14 10.53 -14.14 -42.02
CA ILE A 14 11.30 -13.40 -41.01
C ILE A 14 10.44 -12.30 -40.34
N PHE A 15 9.42 -11.79 -41.03
CA PHE A 15 8.51 -10.76 -40.48
C PHE A 15 7.31 -11.32 -39.71
N VAL A 16 7.12 -12.65 -39.69
CA VAL A 16 6.16 -13.33 -38.80
C VAL A 16 6.91 -13.84 -37.57
N SER A 17 7.67 -12.96 -36.93
CA SER A 17 8.12 -13.21 -35.56
C SER A 17 6.89 -13.08 -34.67
N CYS A 18 6.49 -14.17 -34.02
CA CYS A 18 5.41 -14.14 -33.04
C CYS A 18 5.90 -13.33 -31.84
N GLU A 19 5.60 -12.04 -31.82
CA GLU A 19 5.90 -11.16 -30.70
C GLU A 19 5.01 -11.59 -29.52
N ARG A 20 5.52 -12.54 -28.73
CA ARG A 20 4.84 -13.03 -27.54
C ARG A 20 4.91 -11.92 -26.51
N ARG A 21 3.77 -11.25 -26.31
CA ARG A 21 3.60 -10.26 -25.25
C ARG A 21 3.99 -10.87 -23.91
N SER A 22 4.71 -10.10 -23.12
CA SER A 22 5.07 -10.42 -21.75
C SER A 22 3.88 -10.25 -20.82
N ASP A 23 3.88 -10.97 -19.70
CA ASP A 23 2.83 -10.84 -18.67
C ASP A 23 2.77 -9.40 -18.11
N VAL A 24 3.90 -8.68 -18.11
CA VAL A 24 3.98 -7.27 -17.67
C VAL A 24 3.25 -6.35 -18.65
N GLU A 25 3.38 -6.57 -19.96
CA GLU A 25 2.66 -5.78 -20.97
C GLU A 25 1.15 -5.97 -20.86
N ILE A 26 0.71 -7.22 -20.67
CA ILE A 26 -0.71 -7.55 -20.47
C ILE A 26 -1.22 -6.89 -19.18
N ALA A 27 -0.48 -7.01 -18.07
CA ALA A 27 -0.84 -6.40 -16.80
C ALA A 27 -0.96 -4.87 -16.90
N ASN A 28 -0.04 -4.20 -17.61
CA ASN A 28 -0.10 -2.76 -17.82
C ASN A 28 -1.34 -2.33 -18.62
N GLU A 29 -1.72 -3.07 -19.66
CA GLU A 29 -2.96 -2.82 -20.43
C GLU A 29 -4.22 -2.99 -19.56
N GLU A 30 -4.18 -3.89 -18.58
CA GLU A 30 -5.28 -4.17 -17.64
C GLU A 30 -5.26 -3.33 -16.35
N ASN A 31 -4.32 -2.38 -16.21
CA ASN A 31 -4.10 -1.59 -14.99
C ASN A 31 -3.78 -2.44 -13.74
N ILE A 32 -3.08 -3.56 -13.94
CA ILE A 32 -2.60 -4.44 -12.88
C ILE A 32 -1.13 -4.11 -12.60
N LEU A 33 -0.84 -3.80 -11.35
CA LEU A 33 0.53 -3.58 -10.88
C LEU A 33 1.11 -4.88 -10.33
N ILE A 34 2.21 -5.36 -10.93
CA ILE A 34 2.96 -6.53 -10.45
C ILE A 34 4.19 -6.06 -9.68
N ILE A 35 4.22 -6.30 -8.37
CA ILE A 35 5.34 -5.96 -7.48
C ILE A 35 5.89 -7.22 -6.82
N GLY A 36 7.22 -7.37 -6.84
CA GLY A 36 7.90 -8.39 -6.05
C GLY A 36 8.06 -7.94 -4.59
N ASN A 37 7.58 -8.75 -3.63
CA ASN A 37 7.63 -8.41 -2.20
C ASN A 37 8.83 -8.99 -1.44
N SER A 38 9.87 -9.46 -2.14
CA SER A 38 11.07 -10.13 -1.59
C SER A 38 10.87 -11.45 -0.85
N GLY A 39 9.73 -11.68 -0.17
CA GLY A 39 9.45 -12.90 0.57
C GLY A 39 8.03 -12.96 1.12
N GLU A 40 7.74 -14.04 1.85
CA GLU A 40 6.45 -14.28 2.51
C GLU A 40 6.32 -13.43 3.80
N PRO A 41 5.22 -12.68 3.99
CA PRO A 41 4.95 -11.96 5.23
C PRO A 41 4.75 -12.91 6.41
N LYS A 42 5.30 -12.55 7.58
CA LYS A 42 5.02 -13.27 8.83
C LYS A 42 3.57 -13.14 9.28
N GLY A 43 2.92 -12.06 8.87
CA GLY A 43 1.54 -11.72 9.20
C GLY A 43 1.17 -10.37 8.61
N LEU A 44 -0.10 -10.00 8.76
CA LEU A 44 -0.66 -8.75 8.23
C LEU A 44 -1.26 -7.86 9.33
N ASP A 45 -1.03 -8.21 10.60
CA ASP A 45 -1.42 -7.38 11.73
C ASP A 45 -0.35 -6.30 11.97
N PRO A 46 -0.66 -5.01 11.77
CA PRO A 46 0.32 -3.93 11.87
C PRO A 46 0.94 -3.75 13.26
N HIS A 47 0.36 -4.33 14.31
CA HIS A 47 0.95 -4.26 15.66
C HIS A 47 1.87 -5.44 15.99
N LEU A 48 1.89 -6.50 15.16
CA LEU A 48 2.67 -7.71 15.43
C LEU A 48 3.89 -7.87 14.51
N VAL A 49 3.96 -7.11 13.42
CA VAL A 49 5.04 -7.21 12.43
C VAL A 49 5.82 -5.90 12.33
N SER A 50 7.13 -6.01 12.14
CA SER A 50 8.08 -4.89 12.11
C SER A 50 8.84 -4.76 10.78
N GLY A 51 8.65 -5.70 9.85
CA GLY A 51 9.42 -5.78 8.62
C GLY A 51 8.90 -4.88 7.48
N VAL A 52 9.82 -4.53 6.57
CA VAL A 52 9.51 -3.73 5.38
C VAL A 52 8.58 -4.48 4.42
N LEU A 53 8.79 -5.80 4.25
CA LEU A 53 8.00 -6.61 3.32
C LEU A 53 6.54 -6.73 3.75
N GLU A 54 6.25 -6.80 5.06
CA GLU A 54 4.88 -6.74 5.56
C GLU A 54 4.28 -5.35 5.39
N SER A 55 5.07 -4.30 5.67
CA SER A 55 4.65 -2.90 5.53
C SER A 55 4.16 -2.57 4.12
N ASN A 56 4.79 -3.11 3.07
CA ASN A 56 4.35 -2.96 1.68
C ASN A 56 2.89 -3.42 1.47
N ILE A 57 2.52 -4.56 2.08
CA ILE A 57 1.18 -5.13 1.96
C ILE A 57 0.21 -4.39 2.89
N ILE A 58 0.62 -4.13 4.13
CA ILE A 58 -0.20 -3.45 5.14
C ILE A 58 -0.59 -2.05 4.68
N ARG A 59 0.31 -1.29 4.06
CA ARG A 59 0.02 0.05 3.47
C ARG A 59 -0.99 -0.01 2.31
N ALA A 60 -1.14 -1.17 1.66
CA ALA A 60 -2.17 -1.38 0.63
C ALA A 60 -3.51 -1.82 1.23
N LEU A 61 -3.52 -2.36 2.46
CA LEU A 61 -4.72 -2.85 3.15
C LEU A 61 -5.34 -1.82 4.11
N PHE A 62 -4.51 -0.95 4.69
CA PHE A 62 -4.91 0.00 5.73
C PHE A 62 -4.45 1.41 5.38
N GLU A 63 -5.26 2.38 5.78
CA GLU A 63 -4.95 3.80 5.69
C GLU A 63 -5.01 4.44 7.08
N GLY A 64 -3.99 5.24 7.41
CA GLY A 64 -3.90 5.94 8.69
C GLY A 64 -4.71 7.24 8.72
N LEU A 65 -4.53 8.02 9.79
CA LEU A 65 -5.09 9.38 9.85
C LEU A 65 -4.54 10.26 8.72
N CYS A 66 -3.24 10.15 8.48
CA CYS A 66 -2.52 10.83 7.41
C CYS A 66 -1.70 9.81 6.61
N VAL A 67 -1.31 10.18 5.39
CA VAL A 67 -0.38 9.42 4.55
C VAL A 67 0.85 10.26 4.22
N GLU A 68 1.95 9.58 3.90
CA GLU A 68 3.20 10.21 3.48
C GLU A 68 3.04 10.88 2.11
N ASP A 69 3.60 12.08 1.96
CA ASP A 69 3.65 12.79 0.67
C ASP A 69 4.80 12.22 -0.17
N PRO A 70 4.53 11.57 -1.32
CA PRO A 70 5.58 10.98 -2.15
C PRO A 70 6.47 12.02 -2.84
N ASP A 71 6.01 13.28 -2.93
CA ASP A 71 6.70 14.35 -3.65
C ASP A 71 7.48 15.29 -2.72
N LYS A 72 7.19 15.26 -1.41
CA LYS A 72 7.75 16.19 -0.43
C LYS A 72 8.10 15.50 0.88
N ASP A 73 9.39 15.48 1.18
CA ASP A 73 9.89 15.02 2.48
C ASP A 73 9.23 15.79 3.64
N SER A 74 8.88 15.06 4.70
CA SER A 74 8.29 15.59 5.93
C SER A 74 6.95 16.31 5.76
N SER A 75 6.25 16.06 4.65
CA SER A 75 4.88 16.50 4.41
C SER A 75 3.91 15.34 4.63
N SER A 76 2.71 15.64 5.14
CA SER A 76 1.64 14.66 5.32
C SER A 76 0.43 15.06 4.50
N LEU A 77 -0.12 14.12 3.76
CA LEU A 77 -1.36 14.26 3.00
C LEU A 77 -2.54 13.67 3.78
N PRO A 78 -3.78 14.09 3.47
CA PRO A 78 -4.97 13.46 4.02
C PRO A 78 -5.01 11.96 3.78
N GLY A 79 -5.26 11.19 4.85
CA GLY A 79 -5.73 9.81 4.77
C GLY A 79 -7.20 9.77 5.20
N VAL A 80 -7.51 8.99 6.24
CA VAL A 80 -8.86 8.97 6.83
C VAL A 80 -9.23 10.33 7.45
N ALA A 81 -8.26 11.09 7.95
CA ALA A 81 -8.48 12.47 8.37
C ALA A 81 -8.36 13.41 7.18
N LYS A 82 -9.43 14.17 6.91
CA LYS A 82 -9.44 15.20 5.85
C LYS A 82 -8.73 16.50 6.28
N LYS A 83 -8.61 16.72 7.60
CA LYS A 83 -7.96 17.87 8.20
C LYS A 83 -7.52 17.55 9.62
N TRP A 84 -6.45 18.19 10.06
CA TRP A 84 -6.03 18.20 11.45
C TRP A 84 -5.51 19.56 11.88
N THR A 85 -5.63 19.88 13.17
CA THR A 85 -5.18 21.15 13.74
C THR A 85 -4.51 20.93 15.09
N PRO A 86 -3.28 21.43 15.29
CA PRO A 86 -2.64 21.43 16.61
C PRO A 86 -3.20 22.52 17.52
N ASN A 87 -3.04 22.36 18.82
CA ASN A 87 -3.10 23.46 19.79
C ASN A 87 -1.83 24.34 19.70
N GLU A 88 -1.74 25.39 20.53
CA GLU A 88 -0.66 26.40 20.42
C GLU A 88 0.75 25.82 20.59
N ASP A 89 0.92 24.80 21.44
CA ASP A 89 2.21 24.16 21.73
C ASP A 89 2.40 22.80 21.04
N SER A 90 1.46 22.41 20.17
CA SER A 90 1.46 21.13 19.44
C SER A 90 1.45 19.87 20.31
N THR A 91 0.97 19.96 21.55
CA THR A 91 0.78 18.83 22.46
C THR A 91 -0.55 18.11 22.25
N GLU A 92 -1.53 18.78 21.66
CA GLU A 92 -2.84 18.22 21.33
C GLU A 92 -3.16 18.45 19.85
N TRP A 93 -3.70 17.41 19.20
CA TRP A 93 -4.08 17.45 17.80
C TRP A 93 -5.53 17.01 17.63
N ILE A 94 -6.32 17.82 16.93
CA ILE A 94 -7.71 17.50 16.58
C ILE A 94 -7.73 17.01 15.13
N PHE A 95 -8.19 15.79 14.91
CA PHE A 95 -8.37 15.20 13.59
C PHE A 95 -9.85 15.20 13.20
N GLU A 96 -10.17 15.79 12.05
CA GLU A 96 -11.50 15.74 11.45
C GLU A 96 -11.53 14.59 10.43
N LEU A 97 -12.26 13.52 10.76
CA LEU A 97 -12.36 12.33 9.91
C LEU A 97 -13.25 12.57 8.69
N ASN A 98 -12.98 11.85 7.60
CA ASN A 98 -13.87 11.79 6.45
C ASN A 98 -15.18 11.07 6.84
N PRO A 99 -16.35 11.72 6.77
CA PRO A 99 -17.63 11.10 7.15
C PRO A 99 -18.07 9.97 6.21
N GLU A 100 -17.46 9.86 5.03
CA GLU A 100 -17.74 8.80 4.05
C GLU A 100 -16.79 7.60 4.19
N ALA A 101 -15.78 7.67 5.06
CA ALA A 101 -14.83 6.58 5.26
C ALA A 101 -15.54 5.33 5.79
N LYS A 102 -15.25 4.19 5.16
CA LYS A 102 -15.82 2.89 5.49
C LYS A 102 -14.74 1.82 5.45
N TRP A 103 -14.87 0.86 6.34
CA TRP A 103 -14.19 -0.42 6.23
C TRP A 103 -14.64 -1.16 4.98
N SER A 104 -13.86 -2.15 4.55
CA SER A 104 -14.14 -2.94 3.35
C SER A 104 -15.46 -3.73 3.41
N ASP A 105 -15.99 -3.95 4.61
CA ASP A 105 -17.32 -4.55 4.86
C ASP A 105 -18.47 -3.54 4.82
N GLY A 106 -18.17 -2.26 4.62
CA GLY A 106 -19.13 -1.15 4.54
C GLY A 106 -19.44 -0.47 5.87
N VAL A 107 -18.89 -0.94 7.00
CA VAL A 107 -19.07 -0.30 8.31
C VAL A 107 -18.35 1.05 8.33
N PRO A 108 -18.97 2.15 8.83
CA PRO A 108 -18.31 3.45 8.91
C PRO A 108 -17.04 3.40 9.77
N VAL A 109 -15.97 4.05 9.31
CA VAL A 109 -14.77 4.28 10.12
C VAL A 109 -15.03 5.45 11.06
N THR A 110 -14.70 5.29 12.35
CA THR A 110 -14.94 6.29 13.38
C THR A 110 -13.68 6.54 14.22
N ALA A 111 -13.70 7.62 15.01
CA ALA A 111 -12.63 7.90 15.96
C ALA A 111 -12.40 6.75 16.97
N HIS A 112 -13.42 5.93 17.24
CA HIS A 112 -13.30 4.80 18.16
C HIS A 112 -12.37 3.69 17.62
N ASP A 113 -12.28 3.53 16.30
CA ASP A 113 -11.41 2.53 15.67
C ASP A 113 -9.94 2.88 15.89
N PHE A 114 -9.60 4.17 15.75
CA PHE A 114 -8.28 4.69 16.07
C PHE A 114 -7.98 4.57 17.57
N VAL A 115 -8.91 4.96 18.44
CA VAL A 115 -8.76 4.82 19.89
C VAL A 115 -8.52 3.35 20.28
N PHE A 116 -9.27 2.41 19.69
CA PHE A 116 -9.05 0.99 19.88
C PHE A 116 -7.65 0.57 19.42
N SER A 117 -7.24 0.97 18.21
CA SER A 117 -5.95 0.64 17.64
C SER A 117 -4.79 1.11 18.54
N TYR A 118 -4.76 2.39 18.92
CA TYR A 118 -3.72 2.92 19.80
C TYR A 118 -3.71 2.25 21.19
N ARG A 119 -4.90 1.97 21.78
CA ARG A 119 -4.97 1.25 23.06
C ARG A 119 -4.48 -0.18 22.96
N ARG A 120 -4.77 -0.87 21.84
CA ARG A 120 -4.27 -2.22 21.59
C ARG A 120 -2.76 -2.22 21.46
N LEU A 121 -2.21 -1.26 20.70
CA LEU A 121 -0.76 -1.10 20.52
C LEU A 121 -0.03 -0.89 21.87
N LEU A 122 -0.63 -0.12 22.77
CA LEU A 122 -0.09 0.18 24.10
C LEU A 122 -0.50 -0.84 25.18
N SER A 123 -1.18 -1.93 24.81
CA SER A 123 -1.69 -2.90 25.76
C SER A 123 -0.53 -3.71 26.37
N PRO A 124 -0.51 -3.92 27.70
CA PRO A 124 0.46 -4.80 28.35
C PRO A 124 0.12 -6.29 28.19
N ASP A 125 -0.92 -6.63 27.42
CA ASP A 125 -1.35 -8.03 27.22
C ASP A 125 -0.25 -8.82 26.48
N PRO A 126 0.31 -9.89 27.09
CA PRO A 126 1.35 -10.69 26.46
C PRO A 126 0.88 -11.45 25.20
N ASN A 127 -0.43 -11.54 24.97
CA ASN A 127 -0.97 -12.11 23.73
C ASN A 127 -0.91 -11.13 22.55
N TRP A 128 -0.72 -9.83 22.80
CA TRP A 128 -0.60 -8.79 21.77
C TRP A 128 0.72 -8.02 21.92
N PRO A 129 1.88 -8.69 21.80
CA PRO A 129 3.16 -8.03 21.97
C PRO A 129 3.42 -7.10 20.79
N ALA A 130 3.37 -5.79 21.03
CA ALA A 130 3.82 -4.79 20.09
C ALA A 130 5.29 -4.46 20.34
N GLU A 131 6.16 -4.90 19.43
CA GLU A 131 7.63 -4.81 19.55
C GLU A 131 8.13 -3.37 19.78
N TYR A 132 7.39 -2.37 19.29
CA TYR A 132 7.78 -0.96 19.34
C TYR A 132 6.80 -0.06 20.11
N ALA A 133 6.02 -0.61 21.04
CA ALA A 133 5.11 0.19 21.85
C ALA A 133 5.81 1.31 22.62
N GLU A 134 7.08 1.12 22.99
CA GLU A 134 7.93 2.10 23.65
C GLU A 134 8.16 3.38 22.83
N MET A 135 8.03 3.31 21.50
CA MET A 135 8.12 4.48 20.61
C MET A 135 6.96 5.47 20.77
N LEU A 136 6.03 5.24 21.70
CA LEU A 136 4.94 6.17 22.01
C LEU A 136 5.05 6.77 23.43
N TYR A 137 6.12 6.45 24.17
CA TYR A 137 6.33 6.89 25.56
C TYR A 137 7.38 8.02 25.72
N PHE A 138 7.65 8.80 24.66
CA PHE A 138 8.66 9.87 24.69
C PHE A 138 8.31 11.04 25.61
#